data_AF-A0A392Q3Y8-F1
#
_entry.id   AF-A0A392Q3Y8-F1
#
_cell.length_a   1.000
_cell.length_b   1.000
_cell.length_c   1.000
_cell.angle_alpha   90.00
_cell.angle_beta   90.00
_cell.angle_gamma   90.00
#
_symmetry.space_group_name_H-M   'P 1'
#
loop_
_entity.id
_entity.type
_entity.pdbx_description
1 polymer ?
#
loop_
_entity_poly.entity_id
_entity_poly.type
_entity_poly.pdbx_seq_one_letter_code
_entity_poly.pdbx_strand_id
1 'polypeptide(L)'
;FDGSTLPTQPQQGSGDAWPYSHSEHELASLLHNLDINSHFRMPNVYYSTQGWLYSEAMTYRQQFPPPPFYPRFPSPEAWTEYRRVDQIEYEAIMNRNEAVFYEQYEAHMKAQEEQRVAAASASAAAASAGFPMFTFSEFGMDDPGEFNNFTDPPASG
;
A
#
# COMPACT_ATOMS: atom_id res chain seq x y z
N PHE A 1 -35.40 11.28 10.71
CA PHE A 1 -34.10 11.98 10.73
C PHE A 1 -34.23 13.19 9.83
N ASP A 2 -34.28 14.37 10.44
CA ASP A 2 -34.36 15.66 9.77
C ASP A 2 -32.93 16.02 9.30
N GLY A 3 -32.75 16.25 8.00
CA GLY A 3 -31.44 16.42 7.35
C GLY A 3 -30.83 17.81 7.50
N SER A 4 -31.32 18.62 8.45
CA SER A 4 -31.02 20.04 8.58
C SER A 4 -30.02 20.39 9.70
N THR A 5 -29.44 19.42 10.38
CA THR A 5 -28.43 19.64 11.44
C THR A 5 -27.04 19.12 11.06
N LEU A 6 -26.62 19.31 9.81
CA LEU A 6 -25.19 19.29 9.53
C LEU A 6 -24.57 20.48 10.29
N PRO A 7 -23.57 20.29 11.16
CA PRO A 7 -22.87 21.42 11.75
C PRO A 7 -22.15 22.13 10.61
N THR A 8 -22.73 23.22 10.11
CA THR A 8 -22.04 24.15 9.24
C THR A 8 -20.88 24.69 10.04
N GLN A 9 -19.67 24.32 9.63
CA GLN A 9 -18.43 24.89 10.17
C GLN A 9 -18.59 26.42 10.17
N PRO A 10 -18.46 27.11 11.32
CA PRO A 10 -18.30 28.54 11.27
C PRO A 10 -17.03 28.79 10.46
N GLN A 11 -17.21 29.39 9.29
CA GLN A 11 -16.11 29.97 8.54
C GLN A 11 -15.34 30.81 9.56
N GLN A 12 -14.05 30.54 9.77
CA GLN A 12 -13.18 31.30 10.68
C GLN A 12 -13.03 32.72 10.12
N GLY A 13 -14.10 33.50 10.25
CA GLY A 13 -14.17 34.92 10.04
C GLY A 13 -13.72 35.58 11.32
N SER A 14 -12.54 36.18 11.24
CA SER A 14 -12.11 37.36 12.02
C SER A 14 -13.16 37.87 13.01
N GLY A 15 -13.08 37.46 14.28
CA GLY A 15 -14.04 37.92 15.29
C GLY A 15 -13.64 37.61 16.74
N ASP A 16 -13.25 36.37 17.04
CA ASP A 16 -12.80 35.97 18.37
C ASP A 16 -11.49 35.17 18.27
N ALA A 17 -10.53 35.47 19.15
CA ALA A 17 -9.12 35.12 19.00
C ALA A 17 -8.86 33.60 19.07
N TRP A 18 -8.81 32.96 17.89
CA TRP A 18 -8.28 31.61 17.73
C TRP A 18 -6.81 31.58 18.19
N PRO A 19 -6.45 30.84 19.26
CA PRO A 19 -5.14 30.96 19.89
C PRO A 19 -4.07 30.08 19.22
N TYR A 20 -4.42 29.36 18.15
CA TYR A 20 -3.53 28.43 17.46
C TYR A 20 -3.11 28.97 16.10
N SER A 21 -1.87 28.64 15.71
CA SER A 21 -1.36 28.95 14.37
C SER A 21 -1.93 28.02 13.29
N HIS A 22 -2.32 26.79 13.66
CA HIS A 22 -2.95 25.83 12.75
C HIS A 22 -4.48 25.87 12.84
N SER A 23 -5.15 25.45 11.78
CA SER A 23 -6.60 25.33 11.76
C SER A 23 -7.09 24.22 12.70
N GLU A 24 -8.33 24.33 13.17
CA GLU A 24 -8.97 23.28 13.98
C GLU A 24 -8.93 21.92 13.27
N HIS A 25 -9.14 21.92 11.95
CA HIS A 25 -9.13 20.70 11.15
C HIS A 25 -7.76 20.02 11.14
N GLU A 26 -6.66 20.77 11.03
CA GLU A 26 -5.30 20.22 11.08
C GLU A 26 -4.99 19.62 12.43
N LEU A 27 -5.35 20.31 13.51
CA LEU A 27 -5.16 19.83 14.89
C LEU A 27 -5.98 18.56 15.16
N ALA A 28 -7.27 18.58 14.80
CA ALA A 28 -8.17 17.44 14.98
C ALA A 28 -7.75 16.23 14.15
N SER A 29 -7.30 16.44 12.90
CA SER A 29 -6.83 15.37 12.03
C SER A 29 -5.56 14.72 12.57
N LEU A 30 -4.61 15.51 13.08
CA LEU A 30 -3.40 14.94 13.72
C LEU A 30 -3.76 14.11 14.94
N LEU A 31 -4.63 14.63 15.82
CA LEU A 31 -5.06 13.90 17.02
C LEU A 31 -5.82 12.60 16.67
N HIS A 32 -6.70 12.65 15.68
CA HIS A 32 -7.41 11.47 15.20
C HIS A 32 -6.45 10.39 14.72
N ASN A 33 -5.45 10.76 13.91
CA ASN A 33 -4.44 9.81 13.45
C ASN A 33 -3.59 9.27 14.62
N LEU A 34 -3.21 10.10 15.59
CA LEU A 34 -2.48 9.65 16.78
C LEU A 34 -3.27 8.62 17.59
N ASP A 35 -4.57 8.85 17.80
CA ASP A 35 -5.43 7.92 18.54
C ASP A 35 -5.61 6.61 17.78
N ILE A 36 -5.80 6.65 16.45
CA ILE A 36 -5.82 5.46 15.59
C ILE A 36 -4.51 4.68 15.72
N ASN A 37 -3.37 5.36 15.57
CA ASN A 37 -2.05 4.73 15.62
C ASN A 37 -1.78 4.07 16.97
N SER A 38 -2.19 4.70 18.07
CA SER A 38 -2.08 4.13 19.41
C SER A 38 -2.98 2.90 19.57
N HIS A 39 -4.22 2.98 19.10
CA HIS A 39 -5.20 1.89 19.22
C HIS A 39 -4.78 0.65 18.43
N PHE A 40 -4.31 0.83 17.19
CA PHE A 40 -3.92 -0.25 16.30
C PHE A 40 -2.42 -0.61 16.37
N ARG A 41 -1.66 0.00 17.29
CA ARG A 41 -0.20 -0.18 17.45
C ARG A 41 0.57 -0.09 16.12
N MET A 42 0.22 0.88 15.28
CA MET A 42 0.87 1.05 13.99
C MET A 42 2.29 1.64 14.19
N PRO A 43 3.37 0.92 13.80
CA PRO A 43 4.75 1.28 14.17
C PRO A 43 5.40 2.36 13.27
N ASN A 44 4.82 2.67 12.11
CA ASN A 44 5.45 3.50 11.08
C ASN A 44 4.85 4.91 11.02
N VAL A 45 5.04 5.69 12.07
CA VAL A 45 4.44 7.02 12.20
C VAL A 45 5.53 8.06 12.44
N TYR A 46 5.65 9.01 11.51
CA TYR A 46 6.69 10.03 11.51
C TYR A 46 6.11 11.41 11.84
N TYR A 47 5.72 11.63 13.09
CA TYR A 47 5.37 12.98 13.56
C TYR A 47 6.57 13.62 14.25
N SER A 48 6.82 14.90 13.94
CA SER A 48 7.76 15.70 14.72
C SER A 48 7.14 16.08 16.06
N THR A 49 7.48 15.35 17.12
CA THR A 49 6.98 15.60 18.49
C THR A 49 7.52 16.90 19.08
N GLN A 50 8.52 17.51 18.45
CA GLN A 50 9.07 18.82 18.81
C GLN A 50 8.49 19.95 17.94
N GLY A 51 7.67 19.63 16.94
CA GLY A 51 7.07 20.61 16.04
C GLY A 51 5.94 21.41 16.70
N TRP A 52 5.68 22.59 16.15
CA TRP A 52 4.59 23.48 16.60
C TRP A 52 3.22 22.84 16.44
N LEU A 53 2.94 22.17 15.30
CA LEU A 53 1.67 21.46 15.08
C LEU A 53 1.41 20.39 16.15
N TYR A 54 2.42 19.60 16.51
CA TYR A 54 2.28 18.57 17.54
C TYR A 54 2.02 19.19 18.92
N SER A 55 2.80 20.22 19.27
CA SER A 55 2.64 20.92 20.55
C SER A 55 1.25 21.56 20.67
N GLU A 56 0.79 22.27 19.63
CA GLU A 56 -0.54 22.86 19.58
C GLU A 56 -1.64 21.80 19.63
N ALA A 57 -1.47 20.66 18.93
CA ALA A 57 -2.43 19.56 18.97
C ALA A 57 -2.52 18.95 20.36
N MET A 58 -1.39 18.78 21.07
CA MET A 58 -1.40 18.29 22.46
C MET A 58 -2.08 19.29 23.40
N THR A 59 -1.87 20.59 23.24
CA THR A 59 -2.59 21.63 23.98
C THR A 59 -4.09 21.61 23.64
N TYR A 60 -4.45 21.46 22.37
CA TYR A 60 -5.83 21.34 21.91
C TYR A 60 -6.54 20.13 22.54
N ARG A 61 -5.87 18.97 22.58
CA ARG A 61 -6.38 17.75 23.26
C ARG A 61 -6.61 17.96 24.75
N GLN A 62 -5.80 18.76 25.42
CA GLN A 62 -6.00 19.06 26.85
C GLN A 62 -7.23 19.94 27.08
N GLN A 63 -7.49 20.89 26.19
CA GLN A 63 -8.67 21.76 26.25
C GLN A 63 -9.95 21.02 25.85
N PHE A 64 -9.85 20.15 24.84
CA PHE A 64 -10.95 19.35 24.31
C PHE A 64 -10.60 17.86 24.39
N PRO A 65 -10.64 17.26 25.59
CA PRO A 65 -10.36 15.84 25.74
C PRO A 65 -11.41 15.00 25.00
N PRO A 66 -11.05 13.79 24.53
CA PRO A 66 -12.01 12.86 23.95
C PRO A 66 -13.21 12.69 24.90
N PRO A 67 -14.45 12.69 24.38
CA PRO A 67 -15.62 12.59 25.24
C PRO A 67 -15.55 11.32 26.10
N PRO A 68 -15.79 11.43 27.42
CA PRO A 68 -15.81 10.27 28.27
C PRO A 68 -16.92 9.29 27.87
N PHE A 69 -16.72 8.01 28.14
CA PHE A 69 -17.73 6.99 27.90
C PHE A 69 -19.00 7.20 28.72
N TYR A 70 -18.91 7.81 29.90
CA TYR A 70 -20.06 8.24 30.69
C TYR A 70 -20.26 9.76 30.56
N PRO A 71 -21.47 10.29 30.31
CA PRO A 71 -22.76 9.60 30.32
C PRO A 71 -23.21 9.06 28.94
N ARG A 72 -22.33 9.06 27.92
CA ARG A 72 -22.65 8.55 26.56
C ARG A 72 -23.26 7.13 26.62
N PHE A 73 -22.73 6.29 27.49
CA PHE A 73 -23.29 5.01 27.90
C PHE A 73 -23.73 5.13 29.37
N PRO A 74 -25.02 5.45 29.63
CA PRO A 74 -25.47 5.87 30.95
C PRO A 74 -25.58 4.71 31.95
N SER A 75 -25.53 3.46 31.47
CA SER A 75 -25.60 2.27 32.31
C SER A 75 -24.62 1.18 31.84
N PRO A 76 -24.23 0.25 32.73
CA PRO A 76 -23.42 -0.91 32.35
C PRO A 76 -24.05 -1.77 31.26
N GLU A 77 -25.38 -1.85 31.21
CA GLU A 77 -26.13 -2.58 30.17
C GLU A 77 -25.96 -1.90 28.81
N ALA A 78 -26.09 -0.56 28.75
CA ALA A 78 -25.87 0.21 27.52
C ALA A 78 -24.44 0.07 27.00
N TRP A 79 -23.45 0.06 27.90
CA TRP A 79 -22.05 -0.21 27.55
C TRP A 79 -21.83 -1.63 27.02
N THR A 80 -22.47 -2.62 27.66
CA THR A 80 -22.35 -4.02 27.25
C THR A 80 -22.95 -4.26 25.87
N GLU A 81 -24.12 -3.67 25.60
CA GLU A 81 -24.76 -3.78 24.28
C GLU A 81 -23.94 -3.11 23.18
N TYR A 82 -23.39 -1.91 23.45
CA TYR A 82 -22.47 -1.24 22.53
C TYR A 82 -21.29 -2.14 22.17
N ARG A 83 -20.61 -2.71 23.17
CA ARG A 83 -19.48 -3.62 22.92
C ARG A 83 -19.89 -4.87 22.15
N ARG A 84 -21.06 -5.44 22.44
CA ARG A 84 -21.57 -6.63 21.76
C ARG A 84 -21.80 -6.37 20.27
N VAL A 85 -22.41 -5.23 19.94
CA VAL A 85 -22.65 -4.83 18.54
C VAL A 85 -21.32 -4.59 17.82
N ASP A 86 -20.44 -3.80 18.43
CA ASP A 86 -19.12 -3.46 17.89
C ASP A 86 -18.27 -4.72 17.62
N GLN A 87 -18.29 -5.69 18.55
CA GLN A 87 -17.61 -6.97 18.38
C GLN A 87 -18.15 -7.78 17.19
N ILE A 88 -19.48 -7.86 17.04
CA ILE A 88 -20.10 -8.60 15.93
C ILE A 88 -19.74 -7.97 14.59
N GLU A 89 -19.77 -6.64 14.50
CA GLU A 89 -19.39 -5.92 13.28
C GLU A 89 -17.92 -6.14 12.95
N TYR A 90 -17.03 -6.06 13.96
CA TYR A 90 -15.62 -6.33 13.80
C TYR A 90 -15.35 -7.76 13.29
N GLU A 91 -15.95 -8.77 13.94
CA GLU A 91 -15.82 -10.18 13.55
C GLU A 91 -16.34 -10.41 12.12
N ALA A 92 -17.46 -9.79 11.75
CA ALA A 92 -18.00 -9.90 10.39
C ALA A 92 -17.04 -9.33 9.33
N ILE A 93 -16.40 -8.18 9.61
CA ILE A 93 -15.40 -7.58 8.72
C ILE A 93 -14.16 -8.48 8.63
N MET A 94 -13.69 -9.01 9.77
CA MET A 94 -12.52 -9.90 9.77
C MET A 94 -12.77 -11.21 9.02
N ASN A 95 -13.93 -11.83 9.21
CA ASN A 95 -14.32 -13.05 8.48
C ASN A 95 -14.39 -12.79 6.96
N ARG A 96 -14.92 -11.62 6.55
CA ARG A 96 -14.93 -11.22 5.14
C ARG A 96 -13.52 -11.04 4.60
N ASN A 97 -12.64 -10.37 5.35
CA ASN A 97 -11.25 -10.14 4.95
C ASN A 97 -10.49 -11.46 4.84
N GLU A 98 -10.71 -12.40 5.76
CA GLU A 98 -10.12 -13.74 5.71
C GLU A 98 -10.56 -14.51 4.46
N ALA A 99 -11.86 -14.50 4.15
CA ALA A 99 -12.38 -15.14 2.94
C ALA A 99 -11.74 -14.55 1.66
N VAL A 100 -11.65 -13.22 1.58
CA VAL A 100 -10.99 -12.53 0.45
C VAL A 100 -9.51 -12.89 0.35
N PHE A 101 -8.82 -13.00 1.49
CA PHE A 101 -7.41 -13.40 1.51
C PHE A 101 -7.20 -14.79 0.90
N TYR A 102 -7.99 -15.79 1.32
CA TYR A 102 -7.84 -17.16 0.79
C TYR A 102 -8.20 -17.26 -0.69
N GLU A 103 -9.26 -16.57 -1.13
CA GLU A 103 -9.61 -16.51 -2.56
C GLU A 103 -8.44 -15.97 -3.40
N GLN A 104 -7.83 -14.85 -2.97
CA GLN A 104 -6.69 -14.25 -3.65
C GLN A 104 -5.44 -15.14 -3.61
N TYR A 105 -5.18 -15.78 -2.46
CA TYR A 105 -4.04 -16.67 -2.29
C TYR A 105 -4.13 -17.89 -3.20
N GLU A 106 -5.29 -18.55 -3.25
CA GLU A 106 -5.52 -19.71 -4.12
C GLU A 106 -5.40 -19.33 -5.60
N ALA A 107 -5.99 -18.20 -6.01
CA ALA A 107 -5.86 -17.69 -7.37
C ALA A 107 -4.39 -17.44 -7.74
N HIS A 108 -3.61 -16.84 -6.84
CA HIS A 108 -2.18 -16.60 -7.05
C HIS A 108 -1.39 -17.91 -7.18
N MET A 109 -1.63 -18.88 -6.30
CA MET A 109 -0.95 -20.19 -6.34
C MET A 109 -1.26 -20.96 -7.63
N LYS A 110 -2.52 -20.92 -8.08
CA LYS A 110 -2.92 -21.54 -9.34
C LYS A 110 -2.24 -20.89 -10.55
N ALA A 111 -2.24 -19.55 -10.62
CA ALA A 111 -1.58 -18.82 -11.70
C ALA A 111 -0.07 -19.08 -11.74
N GLN A 112 0.59 -19.16 -10.58
CA GLN A 112 2.01 -19.48 -10.49
C GLN A 112 2.30 -20.89 -11.03
N GLU A 113 1.47 -21.89 -10.70
CA GLU A 113 1.65 -23.25 -11.18
C GLU A 113 1.40 -23.35 -12.69
N GLU A 114 0.35 -22.70 -13.20
CA GLU A 114 0.09 -22.63 -14.65
C GLU A 114 1.27 -22.01 -15.40
N GLN A 115 1.88 -20.95 -14.85
CA GLN A 115 3.10 -20.35 -15.41
C GLN A 115 4.28 -21.33 -15.39
N ARG A 116 4.48 -22.09 -14.31
CA ARG A 116 5.55 -23.11 -14.22
C ARG A 116 5.34 -24.21 -15.26
N VAL A 117 4.12 -24.72 -15.39
CA VAL A 117 3.77 -25.75 -16.38
C VAL A 117 3.97 -25.23 -17.80
N ALA A 118 3.57 -23.99 -18.09
CA ALA A 118 3.80 -23.37 -19.39
C ALA A 118 5.30 -23.22 -19.70
N ALA A 119 6.10 -22.76 -18.73
CA ALA A 119 7.56 -22.62 -18.88
C ALA A 119 8.26 -23.97 -19.08
N ALA A 120 7.85 -25.01 -18.36
CA ALA A 120 8.35 -26.37 -18.54
C ALA A 120 8.01 -26.91 -19.93
N SER A 121 6.77 -26.68 -20.40
CA SER A 121 6.32 -27.09 -21.72
C SER A 121 7.08 -26.37 -22.84
N ALA A 122 7.31 -25.05 -22.69
CA ALA A 122 8.14 -24.28 -23.63
C ALA A 122 9.59 -24.77 -23.66
N SER A 123 10.16 -25.13 -22.51
CA SER A 123 11.52 -25.67 -22.41
C SER A 123 11.64 -27.04 -23.07
N ALA A 124 10.65 -27.92 -22.87
CA ALA A 124 10.58 -29.22 -23.54
C ALA A 124 10.43 -29.06 -25.07
N ALA A 125 9.59 -28.12 -25.52
CA ALA A 125 9.44 -27.80 -26.93
C ALA A 125 10.77 -27.31 -27.54
N ALA A 126 11.49 -26.39 -26.88
CA ALA A 126 12.79 -25.92 -27.33
C ALA A 126 13.84 -27.03 -27.40
N ALA A 127 13.87 -27.95 -26.43
CA ALA A 127 14.75 -29.11 -26.46
C ALA A 127 14.41 -30.08 -27.61
N SER A 128 13.12 -30.26 -27.91
CA SER A 128 12.65 -31.11 -29.02
C SER A 128 12.82 -30.48 -30.40
N ALA A 129 12.85 -29.14 -30.47
CA ALA A 129 12.98 -28.39 -31.71
C ALA A 129 14.37 -28.52 -32.34
N GLY A 130 15.38 -29.03 -31.61
CA GLY A 130 16.75 -29.23 -32.08
C GLY A 130 17.40 -27.89 -32.45
N PHE A 131 18.39 -27.45 -31.68
CA PHE A 131 19.18 -26.29 -32.09
C PHE A 131 19.76 -26.55 -33.49
N PRO A 132 19.65 -25.63 -34.46
CA PRO A 132 20.50 -25.68 -35.63
C PRO A 132 21.94 -25.54 -35.13
N MET A 133 22.66 -26.65 -35.06
CA MET A 133 24.10 -26.65 -34.83
C MET A 133 24.76 -26.12 -36.10
N PHE A 134 24.99 -24.82 -36.14
CA PHE A 134 25.89 -24.23 -37.13
C PHE A 134 27.29 -24.78 -36.84
N THR A 135 27.84 -25.56 -37.76
CA THR A 135 29.22 -26.02 -37.67
C THR A 135 30.15 -24.90 -38.15
N PHE A 136 31.40 -24.89 -37.67
CA PHE A 136 32.41 -23.91 -38.07
C PHE A 136 32.60 -23.86 -39.60
N SER A 137 32.33 -24.99 -40.27
CA SER A 137 32.31 -25.13 -41.73
C SER A 137 31.26 -24.28 -42.43
N GLU A 138 30.11 -23.98 -41.80
CA GLU A 138 29.06 -23.15 -42.41
C GLU A 138 29.40 -21.65 -42.43
N PHE A 139 30.34 -21.21 -41.59
CA PHE A 139 30.89 -19.86 -41.60
C PHE A 139 32.15 -19.70 -42.48
N GLY A 140 32.53 -20.74 -43.24
CA GLY A 140 33.70 -20.69 -44.13
C GLY A 140 35.03 -20.47 -43.41
N MET A 141 35.10 -20.85 -42.13
CA MET A 141 36.21 -20.49 -41.24
C MET A 141 37.23 -21.63 -41.06
N ASP A 142 37.13 -22.68 -41.89
CA ASP A 142 38.01 -23.86 -41.90
C ASP A 142 39.26 -23.69 -42.79
N ASP A 143 39.36 -22.64 -43.62
CA ASP A 143 40.54 -22.39 -44.45
C ASP A 143 41.34 -21.16 -43.95
N PRO A 144 42.45 -21.36 -43.21
CA PRO A 144 43.32 -20.26 -42.79
C PRO A 144 44.09 -19.61 -43.96
N GLY A 145 43.92 -20.08 -45.20
CA GLY A 145 44.60 -19.58 -46.40
C GLY A 145 43.89 -18.42 -47.14
N GLU A 146 42.59 -18.18 -46.91
CA GLU A 146 41.80 -17.22 -47.70
C GLU A 146 41.44 -15.94 -46.91
N PHE A 147 42.42 -15.35 -46.23
CA PHE A 147 42.30 -13.93 -45.85
C PHE A 147 42.56 -13.08 -47.09
N ASN A 148 41.49 -12.62 -47.74
CA ASN A 148 41.58 -11.52 -48.71
C ASN A 148 42.12 -10.29 -47.98
N ASN A 149 43.42 -10.04 -48.15
CA ASN A 149 44.11 -8.90 -47.56
C ASN A 149 43.59 -7.63 -48.25
N PHE A 150 42.82 -6.80 -47.54
CA PHE A 150 42.17 -5.59 -48.09
C PHE A 150 43.17 -4.51 -48.59
N THR A 151 44.47 -4.77 -48.48
CA THR A 151 45.57 -3.88 -48.81
C THR A 151 46.49 -4.38 -49.92
N ASP A 152 46.10 -5.38 -50.72
CA ASP A 152 46.84 -5.67 -51.95
C ASP A 152 46.39 -4.72 -53.08
N PRO A 153 47.29 -3.89 -53.64
CA PRO A 153 46.96 -3.04 -54.78
C PRO A 153 46.79 -3.91 -56.05
N PRO A 154 45.90 -3.52 -56.98
CA PRO A 154 45.71 -4.28 -58.21
C PRO A 154 47.00 -4.32 -59.03
N ALA A 155 47.46 -5.53 -59.38
CA ALA A 155 48.57 -5.71 -60.32
C ALA A 155 48.19 -5.06 -61.66
N SER A 156 48.98 -4.09 -62.09
CA SER A 156 48.93 -3.55 -63.45
C SER A 156 49.73 -4.46 -64.37
N GLY A 157 49.10 -4.96 -65.44
CA GLY A 157 49.77 -5.66 -66.54
C GLY A 157 49.16 -7.01 -66.86
#